data_AF-A0A8J4DWQ5-F1
#
_entry.id   AF-A0A8J4DWQ5-F1
#
_cell.length_a   1.000
_cell.length_b   1.000
_cell.length_c   1.000
_cell.angle_alpha   90.00
_cell.angle_beta   90.00
_cell.angle_gamma   90.00
#
_symmetry.space_group_name_H-M   'P 1'
#
loop_
_entity.id
_entity.type
_entity.pdbx_description
1 polymer ?
#
loop_
_entity_poly.entity_id
_entity_poly.type
_entity_poly.pdbx_seq_one_letter_code
_entity_poly.pdbx_strand_id
1 'polypeptide(L)' 'MAYDLAELERRLNAGEWLLPGEAAALLDVSRSTMVRLLNAGTIGHRKKPGAGQYRICNPSDVKRLLDDARREHRAD' A
#
# COMPACT_ATOMS: atom_id res chain seq x y z
N MET A 1 4.67 -16.29 -0.06
CA MET A 1 3.50 -15.78 -0.82
C MET A 1 4.06 -14.77 -1.80
N ALA A 2 4.14 -15.13 -3.07
CA ALA A 2 4.43 -14.15 -4.12
C ALA A 2 3.13 -13.40 -4.40
N TYR A 3 3.15 -12.08 -4.31
CA TYR A 3 2.03 -11.26 -4.75
C TYR A 3 2.18 -11.01 -6.25
N ASP A 4 1.09 -11.10 -7.00
CA ASP A 4 1.06 -10.62 -8.38
C ASP A 4 0.96 -9.09 -8.34
N LEU A 5 2.09 -8.40 -8.61
CA LEU A 5 2.16 -6.95 -8.57
C LEU A 5 1.23 -6.30 -9.60
N ALA A 6 1.07 -6.89 -10.78
CA ALA A 6 0.19 -6.35 -11.81
C ALA A 6 -1.27 -6.37 -11.35
N GLU A 7 -1.68 -7.44 -10.67
CA GLU A 7 -3.02 -7.53 -10.08
C GLU A 7 -3.22 -6.55 -8.92
N LEU A 8 -2.23 -6.39 -8.05
CA LEU A 8 -2.28 -5.42 -6.97
C LEU A 8 -2.39 -3.98 -7.49
N GLU A 9 -1.66 -3.63 -8.55
CA GLU A 9 -1.77 -2.33 -9.20
C GLU A 9 -3.14 -2.12 -9.84
N ARG A 10 -3.72 -3.14 -10.48
CA ARG A 10 -5.09 -3.06 -11.02
C ARG A 10 -6.10 -2.77 -9.91
N ARG A 11 -6.05 -3.54 -8.82
CA ARG A 11 -6.94 -3.35 -7.65
C ARG A 11 -6.74 -1.99 -7.01
N LEU A 12 -5.50 -1.53 -6.86
CA LEU A 12 -5.18 -0.19 -6.37
C LEU A 12 -5.82 0.89 -7.26
N ASN A 13 -5.68 0.77 -8.58
CA ASN A 13 -6.25 1.72 -9.54
C ASN A 13 -7.79 1.68 -9.57
N ALA A 14 -8.40 0.54 -9.24
CA ALA A 14 -9.84 0.42 -9.05
C ALA A 14 -10.34 1.03 -7.72
N GLY A 15 -9.44 1.56 -6.87
CA GLY A 15 -9.79 2.13 -5.58
C GLY A 15 -10.04 1.06 -4.49
N GLU A 16 -9.54 -0.16 -4.69
CA GLU A 16 -9.65 -1.19 -3.67
C GLU A 16 -8.67 -0.94 -2.51
N TRP A 17 -9.16 -1.21 -1.30
CA TRP A 17 -8.35 -1.13 -0.10
C TRP A 17 -7.47 -2.37 0.02
N LEU A 18 -6.16 -2.14 0.13
CA LEU A 18 -5.17 -3.22 0.18
C LEU A 18 -4.80 -3.58 1.62
N LEU A 19 -4.38 -4.82 1.85
CA LEU A 19 -3.76 -5.22 3.09
C LEU A 19 -2.35 -4.61 3.22
N PRO A 20 -1.84 -4.39 4.44
CA PRO A 20 -0.50 -3.87 4.66
C PRO A 20 0.60 -4.69 3.97
N GLY A 21 0.43 -6.01 3.90
CA GLY A 21 1.38 -6.88 3.20
C GLY A 21 1.36 -6.70 1.67
N GLU A 22 0.18 -6.46 1.09
CA GLU A 22 0.02 -6.19 -0.34
C GLU A 22 0.58 -4.81 -0.69
N ALA A 23 0.23 -3.78 0.08
CA ALA A 23 0.74 -2.44 -0.12
C ALA A 23 2.27 -2.37 0.08
N ALA A 24 2.84 -3.16 1.01
CA ALA A 24 4.27 -3.21 1.23
C ALA A 24 5.00 -3.82 0.03
N ALA A 25 4.45 -4.89 -0.54
CA ALA A 25 4.98 -5.51 -1.76
C ALA A 25 4.90 -4.54 -2.95
N LEU A 26 3.82 -3.78 -3.06
CA LEU A 26 3.63 -2.83 -4.16
C LEU A 26 4.59 -1.64 -4.11
N LEU A 27 4.85 -1.11 -2.92
CA LEU A 27 5.79 0.00 -2.70
C LEU A 27 7.25 -0.46 -2.64
N ASP A 28 7.52 -1.76 -2.82
CA ASP A 28 8.82 -2.39 -2.65
C ASP A 28 9.50 -2.06 -1.30
N VAL A 29 8.71 -2.10 -0.22
CA VAL A 29 9.20 -1.84 1.15
C VAL A 29 8.97 -3.03 2.08
N SER A 30 9.77 -3.08 3.15
CA SER A 30 9.55 -4.07 4.21
C SER A 30 8.20 -3.87 4.91
N ARG A 31 7.62 -4.98 5.42
CA ARG A 31 6.39 -4.92 6.24
C ARG A 31 6.55 -4.03 7.47
N SER A 32 7.74 -4.02 8.07
CA SER A 32 8.04 -3.16 9.22
C SER A 32 8.01 -1.68 8.84
N THR A 33 8.54 -1.32 7.67
CA THR A 33 8.44 0.03 7.10
C THR A 33 6.99 0.41 6.86
N MET A 34 6.19 -0.48 6.28
CA MET A 34 4.76 -0.23 6.09
C MET A 34 4.04 0.05 7.41
N VAL A 35 4.29 -0.73 8.46
CA VAL A 35 3.69 -0.47 9.79
C VAL A 35 4.10 0.90 10.33
N ARG A 36 5.35 1.33 10.13
CA ARG A 36 5.80 2.68 10.50
C ARG A 36 5.04 3.76 9.73
N LEU A 37 4.84 3.61 8.42
CA LEU A 37 4.06 4.55 7.60
C LEU A 37 2.60 4.66 8.07
N LEU A 38 2.00 3.54 8.47
CA LEU A 38 0.63 3.53 9.02
C LEU A 38 0.56 4.22 10.40
N ASN A 39 1.55 3.98 11.26
CA ASN A 39 1.59 4.59 12.59
C ASN A 39 1.95 6.08 12.54
N ALA A 40 2.74 6.50 11.56
CA ALA A 40 3.06 7.91 11.31
C ALA A 40 1.90 8.68 10.66
N GLY A 41 0.84 7.99 10.21
CA GLY A 41 -0.29 8.60 9.50
C GLY A 41 0.02 9.02 8.06
N THR A 42 1.16 8.58 7.50
CA THR A 42 1.52 8.85 6.10
C THR A 42 0.57 8.14 5.12
N ILE A 43 0.10 6.95 5.51
CA ILE A 43 -0.91 6.18 4.79
C ILE A 43 -2.13 6.06 5.69
N GLY A 44 -3.27 6.60 5.23
CA GLY A 44 -4.55 6.40 5.90
C GLY A 44 -4.90 4.92 6.00
N HIS A 45 -5.52 4.52 7.10
CA HIS A 45 -5.95 3.14 7.28
C HIS A 45 -7.29 3.06 8.01
N ARG A 46 -8.01 1.96 7.77
CA ARG A 46 -9.21 1.62 8.53
C ARG A 46 -9.19 0.16 8.94
N LYS A 47 -10.02 -0.22 9.91
CA LYS A 47 -10.22 -1.63 10.26
C LYS A 47 -11.00 -2.32 9.15
N LYS A 48 -10.59 -3.52 8.76
CA LYS A 48 -11.30 -4.35 7.79
C LYS A 48 -12.62 -4.84 8.41
N PRO A 49 -13.78 -4.57 7.81
CA PRO A 49 -15.06 -5.05 8.32
C PRO A 49 -15.08 -6.59 8.34
N GLY A 50 -15.58 -7.18 9.44
CA GLY A 50 -15.73 -8.63 9.60
C GLY A 50 -14.46 -9.43 9.89
N ALA A 51 -13.26 -8.81 9.86
CA ALA A 51 -12.00 -9.52 10.06
C ALA A 51 -11.27 -9.22 11.40
N GLY A 52 -11.84 -8.38 12.28
CA GLY A 52 -11.22 -8.06 13.57
C GLY A 52 -10.15 -6.96 13.47
N GLN A 53 -8.94 -7.20 14.01
CA GLN A 53 -7.87 -6.18 14.16
C GLN A 53 -7.10 -5.84 12.87
N TYR A 54 -7.39 -6.50 11.74
CA TYR A 54 -6.67 -6.24 10.49
C TYR A 54 -6.96 -4.82 9.99
N ARG A 55 -5.89 -4.07 9.77
CA ARG A 55 -5.93 -2.76 9.10
C ARG A 55 -5.89 -2.98 7.60
N ILE A 56 -6.58 -2.13 6.85
CA ILE A 56 -6.48 -2.02 5.40
C ILE A 56 -6.05 -0.59 5.04
N CYS A 57 -5.18 -0.47 4.05
CA CYS A 57 -4.51 0.75 3.62
C CYS A 57 -5.36 1.50 2.60
N ASN A 58 -5.38 2.83 2.73
CA ASN A 58 -6.07 3.72 1.82
C ASN A 58 -5.40 3.68 0.43
N PRO A 59 -6.14 3.33 -0.64
CA PRO A 59 -5.58 3.23 -1.99
C PRO A 59 -5.01 4.55 -2.51
N SER A 60 -5.63 5.69 -2.19
CA SER A 60 -5.16 6.99 -2.71
C SER A 60 -3.79 7.37 -2.18
N ASP A 61 -3.52 7.09 -0.90
CA ASP A 61 -2.23 7.38 -0.28
C ASP A 61 -1.13 6.43 -0.78
N VAL A 62 -1.47 5.14 -0.92
CA VAL A 62 -0.55 4.14 -1.49
C VAL A 62 -0.20 4.49 -2.93
N LYS A 63 -1.19 4.89 -3.75
CA LYS A 63 -0.97 5.31 -5.12
C LYS A 63 -0.06 6.54 -5.21
N ARG A 64 -0.30 7.55 -4.37
CA ARG A 64 0.55 8.75 -4.31
C ARG A 64 2.01 8.38 -4.05
N LEU A 65 2.28 7.54 -3.05
CA LEU A 65 3.65 7.12 -2.73
C LEU A 65 4.29 6.29 -3.85
N LEU A 66 3.51 5.45 -4.53
CA LEU A 66 3.99 4.66 -5.67
C LEU A 66 4.37 5.58 -6.84
N ASP A 67 3.53 6.57 -7.14
CA ASP A 67 3.79 7.56 -8.19
C ASP A 67 4.99 8.44 -7.85
N ASP A 68 5.15 8.84 -6.58
CA ASP A 68 6.32 9.60 -6.11
C ASP A 68 7.62 8.79 -6.28
N ALA A 69 7.64 7.52 -5.84
CA ALA A 69 8.79 6.64 -6.02
C ALA A 69 9.15 6.45 -7.51
N ARG A 70 8.14 6.24 -8.37
CA ARG A 70 8.34 6.11 -9.82
C ARG A 70 8.90 7.37 -10.47
N ARG A 71 8.54 8.56 -9.97
CA ARG A 71 9.08 9.83 -10.46
C ARG A 71 10.55 9.98 -10.10
N GLU A 72 10.92 9.63 -8.87
CA GLU A 72 12.31 9.70 -8.40
C GLU A 72 13.23 8.78 -9.22
N HIS A 73 12.78 7.58 -9.55
CA HIS A 73 13.52 6.65 -10.43
C HIS A 73 13.59 7.05 -11.91
N ARG A 74 12.81 8.05 -12.37
CA ARG A 74 12.79 8.50 -13.77
C ARG A 74 13.64 9.76 -14.00
N ALA A 75 14.15 10.37 -12.95
CA ALA A 75 14.95 11.59 -13.00
C ALA A 75 16.47 11.33 -13.12
N ASP A 76 16.87 10.07 -13.30
CA ASP A 76 18.23 9.60 -13.59
C ASP A 76 18.35 9.19 -15.07
#